data_AF-A0AAD1KAP1-F1
#
_entry.id   AF-A0AAD1KAP1-F1
#
_cell.length_a   1.000
_cell.length_b   1.000
_cell.length_c   1.000
_cell.angle_alpha   90.00
_cell.angle_beta   90.00
_cell.angle_gamma   90.00
#
_symmetry.space_group_name_H-M   'P 1'
#
loop_
_entity.id
_entity.type
_entity.pdbx_description
1 polymer ?
#
loop_
_entity_poly.entity_id
_entity_poly.type
_entity_poly.pdbx_seq_one_letter_code
_entity_poly.pdbx_strand_id
1 'polypeptide(L)'
;MAFENTGQNAFAKNRGVAGEDMNVSDAIASGVTGKGVIVAVVDDGLEISHPDLKANVIEGGSYNLITGTIDPTPFADSASHGTSVGGS
;
A
#
# COMPACT_ATOMS: atom_id res chain seq x y z
N MET A 1 5.04 -2.20 14.52
CA MET A 1 4.58 -1.67 13.20
C MET A 1 5.62 -2.10 12.17
N ALA A 2 5.26 -2.28 10.90
CA ALA A 2 6.11 -2.96 9.92
C ALA A 2 7.43 -2.23 9.56
N PHE A 3 7.49 -0.91 9.64
CA PHE A 3 8.70 -0.13 9.31
C PHE A 3 9.64 0.12 10.49
N GLU A 4 9.09 0.35 11.68
CA GLU A 4 9.83 0.53 12.92
C GLU A 4 8.98 0.02 14.08
N ASN A 5 9.41 -1.05 14.74
CA ASN A 5 8.69 -1.68 15.83
C ASN A 5 9.35 -1.38 17.17
N THR A 6 8.78 -0.42 17.90
CA THR A 6 9.18 -0.05 19.28
C THR A 6 8.36 -0.78 20.33
N GLY A 7 7.66 -1.86 19.95
CA GLY A 7 6.68 -2.56 20.77
C GLY A 7 5.36 -1.79 20.89
N GLN A 8 5.01 -0.96 19.91
CA GLN A 8 3.73 -0.22 19.92
C GLN A 8 2.53 -1.16 19.69
N ASN A 9 1.35 -0.76 20.18
CA ASN A 9 0.10 -1.54 20.02
C ASN A 9 -0.49 -1.47 18.60
N ALA A 10 -0.24 -0.40 17.84
CA ALA A 10 -0.83 -0.19 16.51
C ALA A 10 -2.35 -0.48 16.47
N PHE A 11 -3.09 0.08 17.42
CA PHE A 11 -4.54 -0.11 17.61
C PHE A 11 -5.01 -1.53 18.00
N ALA A 12 -4.09 -2.49 18.16
CA ALA A 12 -4.38 -3.83 18.66
C ALA A 12 -4.38 -3.90 20.21
N LYS A 13 -4.98 -4.98 20.75
CA LYS A 13 -5.03 -5.24 22.20
C LYS A 13 -3.66 -5.61 22.80
N ASN A 14 -2.83 -6.31 22.03
CA ASN A 14 -1.55 -6.85 22.50
C ASN A 14 -0.38 -6.18 21.77
N ARG A 15 0.77 -6.11 22.45
CA ARG A 15 2.01 -5.53 21.95
C ARG A 15 2.81 -6.54 21.12
N GLY A 16 3.49 -6.06 20.09
CA GLY A 16 4.55 -6.79 19.41
C GLY A 16 5.87 -6.79 20.20
N VAL A 17 6.84 -7.58 19.75
CA VAL A 17 8.22 -7.56 20.26
C VAL A 17 8.99 -6.46 19.53
N ALA A 18 9.69 -5.60 20.27
CA ALA A 18 10.47 -4.53 19.66
C ALA A 18 11.63 -5.08 18.81
N GLY A 19 11.91 -4.44 17.67
CA GLY A 19 12.92 -4.86 16.70
C GLY A 19 12.46 -5.89 15.66
N GLU A 20 11.27 -6.48 15.83
CA GLU A 20 10.67 -7.36 14.81
C GLU A 20 9.93 -6.51 13.76
N ASP A 21 10.66 -6.02 12.76
CA ASP A 21 10.19 -5.20 11.64
C ASP A 21 11.04 -5.43 10.37
N MET A 22 10.75 -4.71 9.27
CA MET A 22 11.47 -4.87 8.01
C MET A 22 12.88 -4.25 8.00
N ASN A 23 13.28 -3.57 9.08
CA ASN A 23 14.59 -2.92 9.21
C ASN A 23 14.91 -1.96 8.05
N VAL A 24 13.95 -1.10 7.68
CA VAL A 24 14.06 -0.17 6.53
C VAL A 24 14.37 1.28 6.92
N SER A 25 14.44 1.59 8.22
CA SER A 25 14.60 2.97 8.72
C SER A 25 15.83 3.67 8.16
N ASP A 26 16.99 3.01 8.10
CA ASP A 26 18.23 3.59 7.57
C ASP A 26 18.16 3.83 6.05
N ALA A 27 17.48 2.94 5.31
CA ALA A 27 17.26 3.11 3.88
C ALA A 27 16.38 4.34 3.60
N ILE A 28 15.28 4.49 4.36
CA ILE A 28 14.40 5.65 4.25
C ILE A 28 15.14 6.94 4.63
N ALA A 29 15.90 6.92 5.74
CA ALA A 29 16.68 8.07 6.20
C ALA A 29 17.77 8.51 5.21
N SER A 30 18.28 7.58 4.40
CA SER A 30 19.23 7.85 3.31
C SER A 30 18.55 8.21 1.97
N GLY A 31 17.21 8.30 1.93
CA GLY A 31 16.44 8.69 0.74
C GLY A 31 16.16 7.56 -0.25
N VAL A 32 16.38 6.31 0.15
CA VAL A 32 16.00 5.12 -0.64
C VAL A 32 14.51 4.85 -0.43
N THR A 33 13.66 5.41 -1.30
CA THR A 33 12.19 5.39 -1.14
C THR A 33 11.44 4.58 -2.21
N GLY A 34 12.15 3.87 -3.08
CA GLY A 34 11.55 3.20 -4.24
C GLY A 34 11.26 4.12 -5.44
N LYS A 35 11.71 5.38 -5.39
CA LYS A 35 11.56 6.33 -6.52
C LYS A 35 12.09 5.73 -7.83
N GLY A 36 11.23 5.71 -8.85
CA GLY A 36 11.55 5.18 -10.19
C GLY A 36 11.27 3.68 -10.35
N VAL A 37 10.85 2.98 -9.29
CA VAL A 37 10.34 1.60 -9.37
C VAL A 37 8.84 1.64 -9.62
N ILE A 38 8.38 0.83 -10.59
CA ILE A 38 6.95 0.65 -10.88
C ILE A 38 6.53 -0.69 -10.31
N VAL A 39 5.44 -0.70 -9.54
CA VAL A 39 4.84 -1.90 -8.94
C VAL A 39 3.41 -2.04 -9.45
N ALA A 40 3.05 -3.25 -9.89
CA ALA A 40 1.68 -3.59 -10.25
C ALA A 40 1.05 -4.42 -9.13
N VAL A 41 -0.11 -3.99 -8.63
CA VAL A 41 -0.91 -4.72 -7.65
C VAL A 41 -2.01 -5.45 -8.42
N VAL A 42 -1.95 -6.78 -8.44
CA VAL A 42 -2.96 -7.65 -9.09
C VAL A 42 -3.83 -8.25 -8.00
N ASP A 43 -4.98 -7.63 -7.76
CA ASP A 43 -5.84 -7.91 -6.61
C ASP A 43 -7.33 -7.64 -6.93
N ASP A 44 -8.19 -7.51 -5.92
CA ASP A 44 -9.64 -7.27 -6.03
C ASP A 44 -10.02 -5.86 -6.52
N GLY A 45 -9.07 -4.94 -6.55
CA GLY A 45 -9.19 -3.58 -7.09
C GLY A 45 -8.21 -2.61 -6.41
N LEU A 46 -8.22 -1.35 -6.84
CA LEU A 46 -7.39 -0.31 -6.24
C LEU A 46 -8.10 1.04 -6.32
N GLU A 47 -8.35 1.68 -5.18
CA GLU A 47 -8.92 3.02 -5.14
C GLU A 47 -7.87 4.06 -5.57
N ILE A 48 -7.78 4.30 -6.88
CA ILE A 48 -6.74 5.16 -7.47
C ILE A 48 -6.93 6.65 -7.12
N SER A 49 -8.10 7.05 -6.63
CA SER A 49 -8.37 8.42 -6.19
C SER A 49 -8.06 8.67 -4.71
N HIS A 50 -7.70 7.63 -3.94
CA HIS A 50 -7.40 7.74 -2.51
C HIS A 50 -6.32 8.80 -2.27
N PRO A 51 -6.49 9.73 -1.30
CA PRO A 51 -5.59 10.87 -1.11
C PRO A 51 -4.13 10.46 -0.86
N ASP A 52 -3.91 9.33 -0.19
CA ASP A 52 -2.57 8.80 0.09
C ASP A 52 -1.96 7.98 -1.05
N LEU A 53 -2.75 7.57 -2.05
CA LEU A 53 -2.29 6.74 -3.18
C LEU A 53 -2.15 7.52 -4.48
N LYS A 54 -3.06 8.46 -4.75
CA LYS A 54 -3.19 9.14 -6.05
C LYS A 54 -1.91 9.78 -6.58
N ALA A 55 -1.01 10.22 -5.69
CA ALA A 55 0.26 10.83 -6.08
C ALA A 55 1.27 9.83 -6.64
N ASN A 56 1.10 8.53 -6.34
CA ASN A 56 1.96 7.43 -6.77
C ASN A 56 1.31 6.56 -7.85
N VAL A 57 0.07 6.85 -8.26
CA VAL A 57 -0.61 6.14 -9.35
C VAL A 57 -0.10 6.67 -10.70
N ILE A 58 0.19 5.74 -11.61
CA ILE A 58 0.53 6.05 -13.00
C ILE A 58 -0.76 6.18 -13.81
N GLU A 59 -1.00 7.34 -14.42
CA GLU A 59 -2.15 7.56 -15.29
C GLU A 59 -2.19 6.52 -16.43
N GLY A 60 -3.32 5.83 -16.56
CA GLY A 60 -3.49 4.76 -17.56
C GLY A 60 -2.66 3.49 -17.29
N GLY A 61 -1.95 3.40 -16.16
CA GLY A 61 -1.14 2.23 -15.78
C GLY A 61 -1.94 1.06 -15.22
N SER A 62 -3.26 1.22 -15.06
CA SER A 62 -4.16 0.23 -14.47
C SER A 62 -5.14 -0.34 -15.48
N TYR A 63 -5.70 -1.50 -15.17
CA TYR A 63 -6.74 -2.12 -15.97
C TYR A 63 -7.73 -2.89 -15.10
N ASN A 64 -9.02 -2.64 -15.33
CA ASN A 64 -10.12 -3.32 -14.66
C ASN A 64 -10.63 -4.45 -15.56
N LEU A 65 -10.41 -5.69 -15.13
CA LEU A 65 -10.80 -6.88 -15.91
C LEU A 65 -12.33 -7.08 -16.00
N ILE A 66 -13.11 -6.45 -15.11
CA ILE A 66 -14.57 -6.57 -15.07
C ILE A 66 -15.21 -5.60 -16.07
N THR A 67 -14.75 -4.35 -16.11
CA THR A 67 -15.33 -3.29 -16.95
C THR A 67 -14.56 -3.04 -18.25
N GLY A 68 -13.32 -3.50 -18.35
CA GLY A 68 -12.41 -3.19 -19.45
C GLY A 68 -11.90 -1.74 -19.46
N THR A 69 -12.03 -1.03 -18.33
CA THR A 69 -11.58 0.37 -18.20
C THR A 69 -10.20 0.45 -17.52
N ILE A 70 -9.61 1.63 -17.50
CA ILE A 70 -8.35 1.91 -16.77
C ILE A 70 -8.58 2.31 -15.30
N ASP A 71 -9.84 2.29 -14.84
CA ASP A 71 -10.21 2.62 -13.47
C ASP A 71 -10.48 1.32 -12.69
N PRO A 72 -9.52 0.85 -11.87
CA PRO A 72 -9.64 -0.37 -11.08
C PRO A 72 -10.36 -0.14 -9.75
N THR A 73 -10.99 1.03 -9.54
CA THR A 73 -11.72 1.35 -8.31
C THR A 73 -12.76 0.26 -8.01
N PRO A 74 -12.72 -0.37 -6.81
CA PRO A 74 -13.61 -1.46 -6.48
C PRO A 74 -15.09 -1.03 -6.43
N PHE A 75 -15.99 -1.93 -6.86
CA PHE A 75 -17.44 -1.67 -6.83
C PHE A 75 -18.11 -1.96 -5.50
N ALA A 76 -17.40 -2.60 -4.57
CA ALA A 76 -17.95 -3.07 -3.30
C ALA A 76 -16.97 -2.78 -2.16
N ASP A 77 -17.48 -2.35 -1.01
CA ASP A 77 -16.67 -2.05 0.17
C ASP A 77 -15.87 -3.27 0.69
N SER A 78 -16.37 -4.48 0.41
CA SER A 78 -15.67 -5.73 0.74
C SER A 78 -14.42 -5.96 -0.10
N ALA A 79 -14.32 -5.31 -1.27
CA ALA A 79 -13.16 -5.40 -2.17
C ALA A 79 -12.13 -4.31 -1.84
N SER A 80 -11.69 -4.28 -0.59
CA SER A 80 -10.74 -3.28 -0.06
C SER A 80 -9.31 -3.82 0.06
N HIS A 81 -9.07 -5.07 -0.33
CA HIS A 81 -7.81 -5.75 -0.11
C HIS A 81 -6.70 -5.13 -0.96
N GLY A 82 -6.92 -4.93 -2.26
CA GLY A 82 -5.90 -4.36 -3.15
C GLY A 82 -5.56 -2.91 -2.82
N THR A 83 -6.50 -2.11 -2.33
CA THR A 83 -6.21 -0.76 -1.80
C THR A 83 -5.34 -0.83 -0.54
N SER A 84 -5.60 -1.78 0.36
CA SER A 84 -4.80 -2.00 1.57
C SER A 84 -3.38 -2.47 1.22
N VAL A 85 -3.25 -3.40 0.26
CA VAL A 85 -1.97 -3.89 -0.27
C VAL A 85 -1.19 -2.76 -0.95
N GLY A 86 -1.86 -1.95 -1.78
CA GLY A 86 -1.23 -0.84 -2.51
C GLY A 86 -0.75 0.31 -1.61
N GLY A 87 -1.28 0.44 -0.39
CA GLY A 87 -0.86 1.43 0.60
C GLY A 87 0.09 0.93 1.68
N SER A 88 0.47 -0.36 1.65
CA SER A 88 1.35 -0.98 2.66
C SER A 88 2.84 -0.69 2.45
#